data_AF-A0A9W5B5S6-F1
#
_entry.id   AF-A0A9W5B5S6-F1
#
_cell.length_a   1.000
_cell.length_b   1.000
_cell.length_c   1.000
_cell.angle_alpha   90.00
_cell.angle_beta   90.00
_cell.angle_gamma   90.00
#
_symmetry.space_group_name_H-M   'P 1'
#
loop_
_entity.id
_entity.type
_entity.pdbx_description
1 polymer ?
#
loop_
_entity_poly.entity_id
_entity_poly.type
_entity_poly.pdbx_seq_one_letter_code
_entity_poly.pdbx_strand_id
1 'polypeptide(L)'
;MANKSSEVSFTGLIGVVVVALIFGVIYFTGPVKPSVLDQMLEYLPKTLAGKTEPPIRRWLYDFQGLVGGLLALAAGAITIFQMRLTDRDAAVRHDEAMALAREANRNAIERALNPTLASLTSVKKYLDETEKAVRSKNTFELQTEEIRSRSWLLAYVHDDLLEAFNREQFVVGSALFPGKLAYKITFLKKLVGDNLDLVRLIDKQFGRGVHPASAFQAKMLLSEYYGPFFEIAGILPDIVSMLRDVAERHKVEIE
;
A
#
# COMPACT_ATOMS: atom_id res chain seq x y z
N MET A 1 6.88 -19.36 25.03
CA MET A 1 5.79 -20.02 25.78
C MET A 1 5.01 -18.93 26.51
N ALA A 2 3.97 -18.38 25.88
CA ALA A 2 3.17 -17.31 26.46
C ALA A 2 2.09 -17.92 27.37
N ASN A 3 2.06 -17.43 28.61
CA ASN A 3 1.19 -17.89 29.68
C ASN A 3 -0.27 -17.60 29.31
N LYS A 4 -1.04 -18.65 29.04
CA LYS A 4 -2.49 -18.60 28.76
C LYS A 4 -3.20 -18.39 30.10
N SER A 5 -3.00 -17.23 30.72
CA SER A 5 -3.72 -16.85 31.94
C SER A 5 -5.20 -16.84 31.61
N SER A 6 -5.97 -17.60 32.38
CA SER A 6 -7.41 -17.72 32.28
C SER A 6 -8.07 -16.35 32.20
N GLU A 7 -8.38 -15.90 30.98
CA GLU A 7 -9.40 -14.88 30.77
C GLU A 7 -10.70 -15.51 31.25
N VAL A 8 -11.03 -15.27 32.52
CA VAL A 8 -12.42 -15.31 32.96
C VAL A 8 -13.12 -14.32 32.07
N SER A 9 -13.70 -14.84 30.98
CA SER A 9 -14.42 -14.09 29.97
C SER A 9 -15.34 -13.14 30.72
N PHE A 10 -15.13 -11.83 30.59
CA PHE A 10 -15.89 -10.81 31.33
C PHE A 10 -17.41 -10.96 31.09
N THR A 11 -17.79 -11.51 29.94
CA THR A 11 -19.14 -12.00 29.62
C THR A 11 -19.66 -13.10 30.56
N GLY A 12 -18.80 -14.02 30.99
CA GLY A 12 -19.11 -15.00 32.03
C GLY A 12 -19.31 -14.35 33.41
N LEU A 13 -18.50 -13.36 33.77
CA LEU A 13 -18.67 -12.61 35.02
C LEU A 13 -19.99 -11.80 35.01
N ILE A 14 -20.29 -11.10 33.91
CA ILE A 14 -21.55 -10.38 33.73
C ILE A 14 -22.73 -11.36 33.75
N GLY A 15 -22.62 -12.50 33.06
CA GLY A 15 -23.64 -13.55 33.09
C GLY A 15 -23.93 -14.01 34.52
N VAL A 16 -22.90 -14.23 35.33
CA VAL A 16 -23.05 -14.60 36.74
C VAL A 16 -23.69 -13.47 37.56
N VAL A 17 -23.29 -12.21 37.35
CA VAL A 17 -23.87 -11.06 38.07
C VAL A 17 -25.34 -10.84 37.70
N VAL A 18 -25.69 -10.96 36.42
CA VAL A 18 -27.08 -10.84 35.93
C VAL A 18 -27.93 -11.99 36.47
N VAL A 19 -27.43 -13.23 36.41
CA VAL A 19 -28.11 -14.40 36.98
C VAL A 19 -28.28 -14.24 38.50
N ALA A 20 -27.26 -13.76 39.21
CA ALA A 20 -27.34 -13.50 40.65
C ALA A 20 -28.34 -12.38 40.98
N LEU A 21 -28.42 -11.32 40.17
CA LEU A 21 -29.41 -10.26 40.32
C LEU A 21 -30.83 -10.77 40.05
N ILE A 22 -31.02 -11.58 39.00
CA ILE A 22 -32.32 -12.21 38.70
C ILE A 22 -32.72 -13.15 39.84
N PHE A 23 -31.81 -13.99 40.32
CA PHE A 23 -32.07 -14.87 41.48
C PHE A 23 -32.35 -14.06 42.75
N GLY A 24 -31.64 -12.97 43.00
CA GLY A 24 -31.89 -12.07 44.13
C GLY A 24 -33.28 -11.44 44.03
N VAL A 25 -33.67 -10.95 42.86
CA VAL A 25 -35.02 -10.43 42.62
C VAL A 25 -36.05 -11.52 42.80
N ILE A 26 -35.88 -12.71 42.22
CA ILE A 26 -36.84 -13.84 42.40
C ILE A 26 -36.90 -14.28 43.86
N TYR A 27 -35.78 -14.29 44.59
CA TYR A 27 -35.75 -14.65 46.00
C TYR A 27 -36.48 -13.62 46.87
N PHE A 28 -36.35 -12.33 46.57
CA PHE A 28 -37.00 -11.24 47.32
C PHE A 28 -38.43 -10.89 46.85
N THR A 29 -38.81 -11.24 45.61
CA THR A 29 -40.14 -10.94 45.00
C THR A 29 -41.00 -12.18 44.79
N GLY A 30 -40.40 -13.37 44.79
CA GLY A 30 -41.13 -14.63 44.78
C GLY A 30 -42.05 -14.67 45.99
N PRO A 31 -43.24 -15.29 45.88
CA PRO A 31 -44.18 -15.38 46.98
C PRO A 31 -43.52 -16.17 48.10
N VAL A 32 -42.90 -15.47 49.04
CA VAL A 32 -42.55 -16.03 50.33
C VAL A 32 -43.87 -16.56 50.86
N LYS A 33 -43.97 -17.88 51.06
CA LYS A 33 -45.17 -18.49 51.66
C LYS A 33 -45.58 -17.59 52.81
N PRO A 34 -46.83 -17.08 52.85
CA PRO A 34 -47.24 -16.11 53.85
C PRO A 34 -46.83 -16.66 55.20
N SER A 35 -46.03 -15.89 55.94
CA SER A 35 -45.64 -16.32 57.27
C SER A 35 -46.92 -16.54 58.08
N VAL A 36 -46.89 -17.45 59.05
CA VAL A 36 -48.07 -17.77 59.87
C VAL A 36 -48.70 -16.52 60.51
N LEU A 37 -47.93 -15.44 60.66
CA LEU A 37 -48.39 -14.11 61.09
C LEU A 37 -49.28 -13.39 60.06
N ASP A 38 -49.01 -13.50 58.76
CA ASP A 38 -49.87 -12.90 57.72
C ASP A 38 -51.21 -13.63 57.61
N GLN A 39 -51.20 -14.97 57.73
CA GLN A 39 -52.43 -15.75 57.82
C GLN A 39 -53.23 -15.46 59.09
N MET A 40 -52.56 -15.12 60.21
CA MET A 40 -53.26 -14.69 61.43
C MET A 40 -53.88 -13.29 61.30
N LEU A 41 -53.24 -12.37 60.57
CA LEU A 41 -53.75 -11.03 60.33
C LEU A 41 -54.97 -10.99 59.41
N GLU A 42 -55.15 -11.99 58.54
CA GLU A 42 -56.31 -12.13 57.64
C GLU A 42 -57.62 -12.50 58.38
N TYR A 43 -57.52 -13.05 59.60
CA TYR A 43 -58.67 -13.36 60.46
C TYR A 43 -59.06 -12.24 61.45
N LEU A 44 -58.35 -11.11 61.46
CA LEU A 44 -58.74 -9.95 62.25
C LEU A 44 -59.89 -9.19 61.56
N PRO A 45 -60.93 -8.75 62.30
CA PRO A 45 -62.10 -8.08 61.73
C PRO A 45 -61.69 -6.81 60.99
N LYS A 46 -62.25 -6.64 59.78
CA LYS A 46 -61.96 -5.59 58.77
C LYS A 46 -62.21 -4.14 59.23
N THR A 47 -62.31 -3.87 60.52
CA THR A 47 -62.62 -2.55 61.10
C THR A 47 -61.39 -1.77 61.59
N LEU A 48 -60.18 -2.33 61.50
CA LEU A 48 -58.92 -1.63 61.82
C LEU A 48 -57.87 -1.63 60.70
N ALA A 49 -58.09 -2.37 59.62
CA ALA A 49 -57.20 -2.42 58.47
C ALA A 49 -57.54 -1.31 57.46
N GLY A 50 -57.12 -0.08 57.76
CA GLY A 50 -56.91 0.91 56.71
C GLY A 50 -55.99 0.30 55.65
N LYS A 51 -56.34 0.43 54.36
CA LYS A 51 -55.64 -0.18 53.21
C LYS A 51 -54.13 0.03 53.27
N THR A 52 -53.40 -0.85 53.95
CA THR A 52 -51.95 -0.92 53.91
C THR A 52 -51.62 -1.74 52.67
N GLU A 53 -51.18 -1.06 51.62
CA GLU A 53 -50.59 -1.72 50.46
C GLU A 53 -49.51 -2.70 50.95
N PRO A 54 -49.41 -3.90 50.35
CA PRO A 54 -48.46 -4.91 50.80
C PRO A 54 -47.04 -4.30 50.85
N PRO A 55 -46.31 -4.41 51.97
CA PRO A 55 -45.04 -3.71 52.19
C PRO A 55 -43.98 -4.04 51.12
N ILE A 56 -44.05 -5.22 50.52
CA ILE A 56 -43.22 -5.64 49.39
C ILE A 56 -43.43 -4.77 48.14
N ARG A 57 -44.64 -4.27 47.89
CA ARG A 57 -44.96 -3.45 46.73
C ARG A 57 -44.37 -2.04 46.84
N ARG A 58 -44.41 -1.43 48.03
CA ARG A 58 -43.73 -0.15 48.31
C ARG A 58 -42.22 -0.28 48.18
N TRP A 59 -41.65 -1.35 48.74
CA TRP A 59 -40.23 -1.65 48.59
C TRP A 59 -39.82 -1.79 47.11
N LEU A 60 -40.57 -2.57 46.33
CA LEU A 60 -40.27 -2.75 44.90
C LEU A 60 -40.35 -1.42 44.11
N TYR A 61 -41.31 -0.55 44.42
CA TYR A 61 -41.43 0.77 43.78
C TYR A 61 -40.29 1.72 44.17
N ASP A 62 -39.83 1.69 45.43
CA ASP A 62 -38.72 2.54 45.90
C ASP A 62 -37.36 2.10 45.32
N PHE A 63 -37.17 0.79 45.06
CA PHE A 63 -35.93 0.25 44.48
C PHE A 63 -35.91 0.19 42.94
N GLN A 64 -37.07 0.36 42.27
CA GLN A 64 -37.16 0.32 40.80
C GLN A 64 -36.22 1.34 40.12
N GLY A 65 -36.13 2.56 40.65
CA GLY A 65 -35.23 3.59 40.12
C GLY A 65 -33.75 3.22 40.29
N LEU A 66 -33.40 2.57 41.40
CA LEU A 66 -32.03 2.15 41.70
C LEU A 66 -31.60 0.97 40.82
N VAL A 67 -32.49 -0.01 40.62
CA VAL A 67 -32.26 -1.13 39.69
C VAL A 67 -32.14 -0.62 38.24
N GLY A 68 -33.01 0.30 37.83
CA GLY A 68 -32.93 0.93 36.50
C GLY A 68 -31.62 1.69 36.28
N GLY A 69 -31.17 2.46 37.27
CA GLY A 69 -29.89 3.17 37.23
C GLY A 69 -28.69 2.22 37.17
N LEU A 70 -28.70 1.12 37.94
CA LEU A 70 -27.65 0.11 37.92
C LEU A 70 -27.56 -0.60 36.56
N LEU A 71 -28.71 -0.94 35.97
CA LEU A 71 -28.78 -1.55 34.64
C LEU A 71 -28.29 -0.58 33.54
N ALA A 72 -28.60 0.71 33.65
CA ALA A 72 -28.10 1.71 32.72
C ALA A 72 -26.56 1.86 32.76
N LEU A 73 -25.97 1.86 33.97
CA LEU A 73 -24.51 1.86 34.15
C LEU A 73 -23.87 0.58 33.59
N ALA A 74 -24.49 -0.58 33.81
CA ALA A 74 -24.03 -1.85 33.27
C ALA A 74 -24.08 -1.86 31.73
N ALA A 75 -25.16 -1.36 31.13
CA ALA A 75 -25.29 -1.25 29.68
C ALA A 75 -24.24 -0.28 29.08
N GLY A 76 -24.00 0.85 29.74
CA GLY A 76 -22.95 1.79 29.34
C GLY A 76 -21.55 1.16 29.40
N ALA A 77 -21.24 0.43 30.48
CA ALA A 77 -19.97 -0.28 30.63
C ALA A 77 -19.77 -1.37 29.55
N ILE A 78 -20.81 -2.14 29.23
CA ILE A 78 -20.78 -3.13 28.15
C ILE A 78 -20.53 -2.45 26.81
N THR A 79 -21.21 -1.35 26.53
CA THR A 79 -21.06 -0.60 25.28
C THR A 79 -19.62 -0.08 25.12
N ILE A 80 -19.05 0.50 26.18
CA ILE A 80 -17.65 0.97 26.18
C ILE A 80 -16.68 -0.19 25.95
N PHE A 81 -16.91 -1.34 26.58
CA PHE A 81 -16.06 -2.50 26.41
C PHE A 81 -16.15 -3.06 24.98
N GLN A 82 -17.36 -3.13 24.42
CA GLN A 82 -17.59 -3.57 23.05
C GLN A 82 -16.95 -2.63 22.03
N MET A 83 -17.04 -1.31 22.23
CA MET A 83 -16.34 -0.32 21.41
C MET A 83 -14.82 -0.54 21.46
N ARG A 84 -14.24 -0.70 22.66
CA ARG A 84 -12.80 -0.95 22.81
C ARG A 84 -12.32 -2.22 22.13
N LEU A 85 -13.11 -3.30 22.18
CA LEU A 85 -12.78 -4.54 21.46
C LEU A 85 -12.84 -4.32 19.95
N THR A 86 -13.89 -3.66 19.47
CA THR A 86 -14.09 -3.38 18.04
C THR A 86 -12.99 -2.47 17.49
N ASP A 87 -12.59 -1.44 18.25
CA ASP A 87 -11.51 -0.52 17.86
C ASP A 87 -10.16 -1.24 17.75
N ARG A 88 -9.88 -2.20 18.65
CA ARG A 88 -8.66 -3.02 18.59
C ARG A 88 -8.66 -3.93 17.38
N ASP A 89 -9.78 -4.62 17.12
CA ASP A 89 -9.91 -5.49 15.94
C ASP A 89 -9.83 -4.70 14.63
N ALA A 90 -10.40 -3.49 14.60
CA ALA A 90 -10.30 -2.60 13.45
C ALA A 90 -8.85 -2.13 13.22
N ALA A 91 -8.12 -1.80 14.29
CA ALA A 91 -6.70 -1.44 14.19
C ALA A 91 -5.85 -2.61 13.66
N VAL A 92 -6.08 -3.84 14.14
CA VAL A 92 -5.37 -5.04 13.66
C VAL A 92 -5.62 -5.26 12.17
N ARG A 93 -6.88 -5.21 11.71
CA ARG A 93 -7.19 -5.35 10.28
C ARG A 93 -6.62 -4.24 9.42
N HIS A 94 -6.59 -3.01 9.95
CA HIS A 94 -5.95 -1.89 9.27
C HIS A 94 -4.45 -2.14 9.09
N ASP A 95 -3.77 -2.61 10.14
CA ASP A 95 -2.34 -2.92 10.08
C ASP A 95 -2.04 -4.09 9.12
N GLU A 96 -2.87 -5.13 9.13
CA GLU A 96 -2.81 -6.24 8.18
C GLU A 96 -3.01 -5.77 6.73
N ALA A 97 -4.02 -4.92 6.48
CA ALA A 97 -4.27 -4.36 5.16
C ALA A 97 -3.11 -3.47 4.67
N MET A 98 -2.51 -2.68 5.57
CA MET A 98 -1.33 -1.88 5.27
C MET A 98 -0.09 -2.76 4.98
N ALA A 99 0.08 -3.86 5.71
CA ALA A 99 1.16 -4.82 5.45
C ALA A 99 1.01 -5.47 4.07
N LEU A 100 -0.17 -5.96 3.74
CA LEU A 100 -0.49 -6.54 2.43
C LEU A 100 -0.29 -5.53 1.29
N ALA A 101 -0.72 -4.28 1.49
CA ALA A 101 -0.51 -3.21 0.49
C ALA A 101 0.98 -2.92 0.26
N ARG A 102 1.80 -2.90 1.33
CA ARG A 102 3.25 -2.71 1.21
C ARG A 102 3.91 -3.87 0.44
N GLU A 103 3.49 -5.10 0.70
CA GLU A 103 4.00 -6.28 0.01
C GLU A 103 3.60 -6.28 -1.47
N ALA A 104 2.34 -5.96 -1.78
CA ALA A 104 1.89 -5.80 -3.16
C ALA A 104 2.69 -4.74 -3.92
N ASN A 105 2.95 -3.58 -3.29
CA ASN A 105 3.78 -2.53 -3.87
C ASN A 105 5.23 -2.98 -4.09
N ARG A 106 5.81 -3.71 -3.14
CA ARG A 106 7.17 -4.29 -3.28
C ARG A 106 7.23 -5.23 -4.48
N ASN A 107 6.27 -6.15 -4.60
CA ASN A 107 6.21 -7.11 -5.69
C ASN A 107 6.00 -6.42 -7.06
N ALA A 108 5.21 -5.36 -7.11
CA ALA A 108 5.02 -4.56 -8.32
C ALA A 108 6.32 -3.87 -8.75
N ILE A 109 7.06 -3.29 -7.81
CA ILE A 109 8.35 -2.66 -8.07
C ILE A 109 9.39 -3.68 -8.50
N GLU A 110 9.48 -4.84 -7.85
CA GLU A 110 10.40 -5.92 -8.22
C GLU A 110 10.21 -6.37 -9.67
N ARG A 111 8.96 -6.65 -10.06
CA ARG A 111 8.61 -7.05 -11.43
C ARG A 111 8.90 -5.95 -12.45
N ALA A 112 8.73 -4.68 -12.06
CA ALA A 112 9.04 -3.54 -12.91
C ALA A 112 10.56 -3.36 -13.09
N LEU A 113 11.32 -3.48 -12.01
CA LEU A 113 12.73 -3.13 -11.97
C LEU A 113 13.65 -4.23 -12.51
N ASN A 114 13.46 -5.50 -12.16
CA ASN A 114 14.44 -6.55 -12.50
C ASN A 114 14.73 -6.67 -14.01
N PRO A 115 13.75 -6.92 -14.89
CA PRO A 115 14.03 -7.01 -16.32
C PRO A 115 14.50 -5.67 -16.91
N THR A 116 13.98 -4.56 -16.38
CA THR A 116 14.25 -3.22 -16.93
C THR A 116 15.65 -2.74 -16.58
N LEU A 117 16.09 -2.87 -15.32
CA LEU A 117 17.42 -2.47 -14.88
C LEU A 117 18.51 -3.28 -15.56
N ALA A 118 18.29 -4.58 -15.80
CA ALA A 118 19.21 -5.39 -16.60
C ALA A 118 19.38 -4.81 -18.01
N SER A 119 18.27 -4.59 -18.73
CA SER A 119 18.28 -3.99 -20.08
C SER A 119 18.91 -2.60 -20.09
N LEU A 120 18.53 -1.71 -19.17
CA LEU A 120 19.06 -0.35 -19.09
C LEU A 120 20.55 -0.33 -18.73
N THR A 121 21.03 -1.25 -17.88
CA THR A 121 22.45 -1.35 -17.52
C THR A 121 23.28 -1.82 -18.72
N SER A 122 22.79 -2.78 -19.51
CA SER A 122 23.43 -3.19 -20.76
C SER A 122 23.47 -2.06 -21.78
N VAL A 123 22.34 -1.37 -22.00
CA VAL A 123 22.28 -0.20 -22.89
C VAL A 123 23.25 0.90 -22.43
N LYS A 124 23.27 1.20 -21.13
CA LYS A 124 24.19 2.18 -20.54
C LYS A 124 25.64 1.83 -20.86
N LYS A 125 26.04 0.57 -20.70
CA LYS A 125 27.40 0.12 -21.02
C LYS A 125 27.75 0.39 -22.49
N TYR A 126 26.85 0.06 -23.42
CA TYR A 126 27.07 0.31 -24.85
C TYR A 126 27.15 1.80 -25.18
N LEU A 127 26.30 2.62 -24.55
CA LEU A 127 26.33 4.07 -24.70
C LEU A 127 27.61 4.67 -24.12
N ASP A 128 28.04 4.29 -22.92
CA ASP A 128 29.28 4.77 -22.29
C ASP A 128 30.51 4.44 -23.16
N GLU A 129 30.59 3.22 -23.69
CA GLU A 129 31.67 2.80 -24.59
C GLU A 129 31.68 3.62 -25.89
N THR A 130 30.49 3.87 -26.45
CA THR A 130 30.33 4.65 -27.67
C THR A 130 30.63 6.13 -27.42
N GLU A 131 30.14 6.71 -26.33
CA GLU A 131 30.40 8.09 -25.94
C GLU A 131 31.90 8.32 -25.73
N LYS A 132 32.58 7.40 -25.04
CA LYS A 132 34.03 7.45 -24.86
C LYS A 132 34.77 7.38 -26.20
N ALA A 133 34.35 6.49 -27.10
CA ALA A 133 34.96 6.39 -28.43
C ALA A 133 34.76 7.67 -29.25
N VAL A 134 33.57 8.26 -29.22
CA VAL A 134 33.26 9.53 -29.89
C VAL A 134 34.10 10.64 -29.28
N ARG A 135 34.06 10.87 -27.97
CA ARG A 135 34.81 11.93 -27.28
C ARG A 135 36.33 11.81 -27.42
N SER A 136 36.85 10.61 -27.70
CA SER A 136 38.29 10.40 -27.97
C SER A 136 38.77 11.02 -29.28
N LYS A 137 37.85 11.47 -30.16
CA LYS A 137 38.19 12.10 -31.43
C LYS A 137 38.27 13.61 -31.28
N ASN A 138 39.29 14.20 -31.91
CA ASN A 138 39.64 15.62 -31.75
C ASN A 138 38.80 16.59 -32.59
N THR A 139 38.07 16.11 -33.60
CA THR A 139 37.27 16.95 -34.50
C THR A 139 35.84 16.46 -34.58
N PHE A 140 34.91 17.38 -34.81
CA PHE A 140 33.48 17.06 -34.97
C PHE A 140 33.23 16.08 -36.12
N GLU A 141 33.95 16.20 -37.23
CA GLU A 141 33.91 15.26 -38.35
C GLU A 141 34.31 13.83 -37.93
N LEU A 142 35.38 13.67 -37.15
CA LEU A 142 35.80 12.35 -36.68
C LEU A 142 34.84 11.79 -35.63
N GLN A 143 34.23 12.65 -34.81
CA GLN A 143 33.21 12.26 -33.84
C GLN A 143 31.94 11.74 -34.52
N THR A 144 31.44 12.46 -35.51
CA THR A 144 30.26 12.06 -36.31
C THR A 144 30.54 10.78 -37.11
N GLU A 145 31.76 10.60 -37.61
CA GLU A 145 32.18 9.35 -38.26
C GLU A 145 32.21 8.15 -37.29
N GLU A 146 32.59 8.36 -36.03
CA GLU A 146 32.53 7.31 -34.99
C GLU A 146 31.08 6.97 -34.61
N ILE A 147 30.17 7.96 -34.56
CA ILE A 147 28.73 7.71 -34.42
C ILE A 147 28.23 6.90 -35.62
N ARG A 148 28.66 7.27 -36.84
CA ARG A 148 28.29 6.57 -38.08
C ARG A 148 28.70 5.11 -38.05
N SER A 149 29.94 4.80 -37.66
CA SER A 149 30.46 3.44 -37.62
C SER A 149 29.73 2.54 -36.59
N ARG A 150 29.05 3.15 -35.62
CA ARG A 150 28.26 2.50 -34.56
C ARG A 150 26.74 2.68 -34.73
N SER A 151 26.28 3.20 -35.86
CA SER A 151 24.86 3.49 -36.14
C SER A 151 23.92 2.32 -35.87
N TRP A 152 24.29 1.10 -36.27
CA TRP A 152 23.51 -0.12 -36.02
C TRP A 152 23.30 -0.40 -34.52
N LEU A 153 24.31 -0.12 -33.70
CA LEU A 153 24.23 -0.29 -32.25
C LEU A 153 23.32 0.78 -31.64
N LEU A 154 23.33 1.99 -32.18
CA LEU A 154 22.47 3.09 -31.74
C LEU A 154 20.99 2.82 -32.05
N ALA A 155 20.69 2.23 -33.21
CA ALA A 155 19.33 1.77 -33.54
C ALA A 155 18.84 0.72 -32.53
N TYR A 156 19.70 -0.27 -32.26
CA TYR A 156 19.43 -1.30 -31.26
C TYR A 156 19.21 -0.70 -29.86
N VAL A 157 20.03 0.27 -29.45
CA VAL A 157 19.88 0.99 -28.17
C VAL A 157 18.54 1.72 -28.08
N HIS A 158 18.08 2.37 -29.16
CA HIS A 158 16.78 3.05 -29.17
C HIS A 158 15.63 2.07 -29.01
N ASP A 159 15.65 0.97 -29.76
CA ASP A 159 14.63 -0.08 -29.69
C ASP A 159 14.59 -0.72 -28.28
N ASP A 160 15.74 -1.09 -27.72
CA ASP A 160 15.83 -1.68 -26.38
C ASP A 160 15.35 -0.73 -25.27
N LEU A 161 15.67 0.58 -25.37
CA LEU A 161 15.17 1.57 -24.41
C LEU A 161 13.65 1.71 -24.47
N LEU A 162 13.09 1.80 -25.68
CA LEU A 162 11.64 1.91 -25.85
C LEU A 162 10.95 0.62 -25.42
N GLU A 163 11.49 -0.55 -25.74
CA GLU A 163 10.95 -1.82 -25.27
C GLU A 163 10.94 -1.85 -23.74
N ALA A 164 12.08 -1.58 -23.10
CA ALA A 164 12.21 -1.59 -21.65
C ALA A 164 11.22 -0.63 -20.95
N PHE A 165 11.04 0.59 -21.47
CA PHE A 165 10.10 1.56 -20.91
C PHE A 165 8.63 1.31 -21.25
N ASN A 166 8.34 0.46 -22.24
CA ASN A 166 6.98 0.09 -22.63
C ASN A 166 6.53 -1.27 -22.09
N ARG A 167 7.40 -2.03 -21.42
CA ARG A 167 7.02 -3.26 -20.73
C ARG A 167 5.86 -2.99 -19.77
N GLU A 168 4.82 -3.81 -19.85
CA GLU A 168 3.60 -3.65 -19.04
C GLU A 168 3.93 -3.59 -17.54
N GLN A 169 4.82 -4.46 -17.07
CA GLN A 169 5.25 -4.50 -15.68
C GLN A 169 5.92 -3.20 -15.26
N PHE A 170 6.74 -2.60 -16.13
CA PHE A 170 7.40 -1.33 -15.87
C PHE A 170 6.40 -0.18 -15.82
N VAL A 171 5.44 -0.13 -16.75
CA VAL A 171 4.39 0.89 -16.78
C VAL A 171 3.54 0.83 -15.49
N VAL A 172 3.11 -0.37 -15.08
CA VAL A 172 2.34 -0.55 -13.84
C VAL A 172 3.15 -0.14 -12.61
N GLY A 173 4.41 -0.58 -12.50
CA GLY A 173 5.28 -0.22 -11.38
C GLY A 173 5.68 1.25 -11.35
N SER A 174 5.68 1.93 -12.51
CA SER A 174 6.08 3.34 -12.61
C SER A 174 5.19 4.30 -11.84
N ALA A 175 3.95 3.91 -11.54
CA ALA A 175 3.03 4.66 -10.69
C ALA A 175 3.57 4.84 -9.25
N LEU A 176 4.49 3.97 -8.81
CA LEU A 176 5.10 4.03 -7.49
C LEU A 176 6.42 4.82 -7.48
N PHE A 177 6.87 5.32 -8.64
CA PHE A 177 8.13 6.06 -8.73
C PHE A 177 7.99 7.50 -8.23
N PRO A 178 9.07 8.08 -7.67
CA PRO A 178 9.09 9.50 -7.35
C PRO A 178 8.88 10.36 -8.60
N GLY A 179 8.18 11.48 -8.47
CA GLY A 179 7.84 12.36 -9.60
C GLY A 179 9.04 12.81 -10.45
N LYS A 180 10.20 13.06 -9.82
CA LYS A 180 11.44 13.42 -10.54
C LYS A 180 11.93 12.28 -11.47
N LEU A 181 11.84 11.03 -11.00
CA LEU A 181 12.22 9.86 -11.79
C LEU A 181 11.22 9.64 -12.94
N ALA A 182 9.93 9.70 -12.64
CA ALA A 182 8.87 9.59 -13.65
C ALA A 182 9.01 10.63 -14.77
N TYR A 183 9.32 11.88 -14.41
CA TYR A 183 9.61 12.94 -15.37
C TYR A 183 10.80 12.60 -16.27
N LYS A 184 11.93 12.17 -15.69
CA LYS A 184 13.14 11.82 -16.45
C LYS A 184 12.92 10.63 -17.39
N ILE A 185 12.22 9.59 -16.94
CA ILE A 185 11.84 8.44 -17.77
C ILE A 185 10.97 8.92 -18.94
N THR A 186 9.96 9.75 -18.68
CA THR A 186 9.07 10.29 -19.72
C THR A 186 9.84 11.14 -20.73
N PHE A 187 10.73 12.00 -20.25
CA PHE A 187 11.61 12.80 -21.09
C PHE A 187 12.50 11.93 -21.97
N LEU A 188 13.20 10.94 -21.38
CA LEU A 188 14.06 10.04 -22.14
C LEU A 188 13.28 9.21 -23.16
N LYS A 189 12.11 8.68 -22.77
CA LYS A 189 11.23 7.93 -23.67
C LYS A 189 10.79 8.79 -24.87
N LYS A 190 10.43 10.05 -24.63
CA LYS A 190 10.10 11.01 -25.69
C LYS A 190 11.31 11.27 -26.57
N LEU A 191 12.47 11.58 -25.99
CA LEU A 191 13.71 11.85 -26.72
C LEU A 191 14.10 10.68 -27.63
N VAL A 192 14.05 9.44 -27.12
CA VAL A 192 14.34 8.23 -27.90
C VAL A 192 13.31 8.01 -29.00
N GLY A 193 12.02 8.20 -28.70
CA GLY A 193 10.93 8.06 -29.66
C GLY A 193 10.98 9.06 -30.81
N ASP A 194 11.19 10.34 -30.49
CA ASP A 194 11.28 11.45 -31.47
C ASP A 194 12.47 11.26 -32.43
N ASN A 195 13.51 10.53 -32.00
CA ASN A 195 14.75 10.30 -32.78
C ASN A 195 14.84 8.89 -33.39
N LEU A 196 13.87 8.01 -33.16
CA LEU A 196 13.96 6.60 -33.59
C LEU A 196 14.05 6.47 -35.13
N ASP A 197 13.18 7.19 -35.85
CA ASP A 197 13.15 7.14 -37.32
C ASP A 197 14.44 7.70 -37.94
N LEU A 198 15.01 8.75 -37.32
CA LEU A 198 16.30 9.32 -37.72
C LEU A 198 17.42 8.29 -37.56
N VAL A 199 17.51 7.62 -36.41
CA VAL A 199 18.55 6.60 -36.18
C VAL A 199 18.38 5.40 -37.10
N ARG A 200 17.15 4.95 -37.35
CA ARG A 200 16.87 3.88 -38.32
C ARG A 200 17.24 4.28 -39.74
N LEU A 201 17.04 5.54 -40.12
CA LEU A 201 17.48 6.07 -41.41
C LEU A 201 19.01 6.07 -41.50
N ILE A 202 19.71 6.50 -40.44
CA ILE A 202 21.17 6.45 -40.34
C ILE A 202 21.66 5.00 -40.45
N ASP A 203 21.10 4.05 -39.70
CA ASP A 203 21.48 2.63 -39.78
C ASP A 203 21.22 2.04 -41.18
N LYS A 204 20.06 2.36 -41.78
CA LYS A 204 19.75 1.92 -43.15
C LYS A 204 20.73 2.47 -44.19
N GLN A 205 21.22 3.69 -44.01
CA GLN A 205 22.17 4.32 -44.94
C GLN A 205 23.63 3.95 -44.66
N PHE A 206 24.02 3.70 -43.41
CA PHE A 206 25.43 3.60 -43.00
C PHE A 206 25.80 2.35 -42.21
N GLY A 207 24.82 1.58 -41.73
CA GLY A 207 24.98 0.40 -40.88
C GLY A 207 25.40 -0.85 -41.65
N ARG A 208 24.80 -2.01 -41.35
CA ARG A 208 25.23 -3.35 -41.84
C ARG A 208 25.19 -3.55 -43.37
N GLY A 209 24.89 -2.53 -44.18
CA GLY A 209 25.33 -2.46 -45.57
C GLY A 209 24.40 -1.71 -46.53
N VAL A 210 25.00 -1.27 -47.65
CA VAL A 210 24.59 -1.41 -49.07
C VAL A 210 24.71 -0.13 -49.90
N HIS A 211 24.57 1.08 -49.33
CA HIS A 211 24.63 2.31 -50.14
C HIS A 211 25.46 3.43 -49.51
N PRO A 212 26.54 3.91 -50.15
CA PRO A 212 27.17 5.16 -49.73
C PRO A 212 26.19 6.29 -50.04
N ALA A 213 25.43 6.74 -49.03
CA ALA A 213 24.73 8.02 -49.15
C ALA A 213 25.76 9.11 -49.48
N SER A 214 25.32 10.18 -50.15
CA SER A 214 26.23 11.28 -50.46
C SER A 214 26.82 11.82 -49.15
N ALA A 215 28.11 12.16 -49.16
CA ALA A 215 28.81 12.66 -47.98
C ALA A 215 28.08 13.83 -47.29
N PHE A 216 27.33 14.62 -48.08
CA PHE A 216 26.51 15.71 -47.60
C PHE A 216 25.28 15.25 -46.78
N GLN A 217 24.49 14.30 -47.29
CA GLN A 217 23.31 13.78 -46.57
C GLN A 217 23.71 13.09 -45.27
N ALA A 218 24.81 12.34 -45.29
CA ALA A 218 25.38 11.71 -44.11
C ALA A 218 25.74 12.72 -43.02
N LYS A 219 26.45 13.80 -43.41
CA LYS A 219 26.85 14.85 -42.49
C LYS A 219 25.65 15.55 -41.86
N MET A 220 24.59 15.79 -42.64
CA MET A 220 23.37 16.42 -42.15
C MET A 220 22.66 15.55 -41.10
N LEU A 221 22.37 14.28 -41.41
CA LEU A 221 21.67 13.38 -40.49
C LEU A 221 22.46 13.13 -39.18
N LEU A 222 23.78 12.92 -39.30
CA LEU A 222 24.64 12.72 -38.13
C LEU A 222 24.76 13.99 -37.28
N SER A 223 24.78 15.17 -37.90
CA SER A 223 24.79 16.44 -37.16
C SER A 223 23.49 16.67 -36.39
N GLU A 224 22.35 16.27 -36.97
CA GLU A 224 21.04 16.35 -36.31
C GLU A 224 20.96 15.41 -35.11
N TYR A 225 21.47 14.18 -35.25
CA TYR A 225 21.45 13.17 -34.19
C TYR A 225 22.51 13.37 -33.09
N TYR A 226 23.56 14.16 -33.35
CA TYR A 226 24.67 14.35 -32.40
C TYR A 226 24.21 14.84 -31.02
N GLY A 227 23.34 15.85 -30.97
CA GLY A 227 22.79 16.37 -29.70
C GLY A 227 22.00 15.32 -28.91
N PRO A 228 20.94 14.72 -29.51
CA PRO A 228 20.16 13.65 -28.90
C PRO A 228 21.01 12.49 -28.35
N PHE A 229 22.05 12.07 -29.08
CA PHE A 229 22.97 11.02 -28.61
C PHE A 229 23.58 11.34 -27.25
N PHE A 230 24.15 12.55 -27.07
CA PHE A 230 24.76 12.95 -25.80
C PHE A 230 23.74 13.22 -24.70
N GLU A 231 22.54 13.69 -25.04
CA GLU A 231 21.46 13.85 -24.06
C GLU A 231 21.00 12.49 -23.51
N ILE A 232 20.81 11.50 -24.38
CA ILE A 232 20.48 10.12 -23.99
C ILE A 232 21.60 9.54 -23.09
N ALA A 233 22.85 9.65 -23.54
CA ALA A 233 24.01 9.15 -22.79
C ALA A 233 24.17 9.84 -21.42
N GLY A 234 23.87 11.15 -21.32
CA GLY A 234 23.94 11.88 -20.07
C GLY A 234 22.81 11.58 -19.08
N ILE A 235 21.60 11.31 -19.57
CA ILE A 235 20.41 11.11 -18.71
C ILE A 235 20.27 9.68 -18.23
N LEU A 236 20.63 8.69 -19.05
CA LEU A 236 20.43 7.28 -18.73
C LEU A 236 21.14 6.83 -17.43
N PRO A 237 22.41 7.22 -17.15
CA PRO A 237 23.08 6.86 -15.90
C PRO A 237 22.34 7.34 -14.65
N ASP A 238 21.80 8.56 -14.69
CA ASP A 238 21.02 9.13 -13.58
C ASP A 238 19.71 8.36 -13.37
N ILE A 239 19.00 8.00 -14.45
CA ILE A 239 17.80 7.15 -14.36
C ILE A 239 18.13 5.78 -13.76
N VAL A 240 19.22 5.14 -14.19
CA VAL A 240 19.65 3.84 -13.65
C VAL A 240 19.97 3.96 -12.15
N SER A 241 20.66 5.02 -11.73
CA SER A 241 20.95 5.27 -10.32
C SER A 241 19.66 5.45 -9.51
N MET A 242 18.74 6.31 -9.99
CA MET A 242 17.48 6.59 -9.31
C MET A 242 16.58 5.35 -9.21
N LEU A 243 16.59 4.47 -10.21
CA LEU A 243 15.87 3.18 -10.18
C LEU A 243 16.46 2.23 -9.13
N ARG A 244 17.79 2.20 -8.98
CA ARG A 244 18.45 1.43 -7.91
C ARG A 244 18.10 1.98 -6.52
N ASP A 245 18.03 3.31 -6.36
CA ASP A 245 17.58 3.93 -5.11
C ASP A 245 16.11 3.61 -4.78
N VAL A 246 15.26 3.41 -5.80
CA VAL A 246 13.89 2.93 -5.61
C VAL A 246 13.90 1.48 -5.12
N ALA A 247 14.69 0.60 -5.75
CA ALA A 247 14.80 -0.79 -5.31
C ALA A 247 15.28 -0.89 -3.86
N GLU A 248 16.30 -0.13 -3.47
CA GLU A 248 16.83 -0.13 -2.10
C GLU A 248 15.76 0.32 -1.09
N ARG A 249 15.05 1.42 -1.36
CA ARG A 249 13.98 1.93 -0.49
C ARG A 249 12.85 0.92 -0.30
N HIS A 250 12.56 0.12 -1.31
CA HIS A 250 11.53 -0.92 -1.26
C HIS A 250 12.07 -2.30 -0.87
N LYS A 251 13.37 -2.41 -0.54
CA LYS A 251 14.05 -3.67 -0.18
C LYS A 251 13.86 -4.75 -1.26
N VAL A 252 13.95 -4.35 -2.52
CA VAL A 252 13.89 -5.22 -3.68
C VAL A 252 15.30 -5.64 -4.05
N GLU A 253 15.52 -6.94 -4.22
CA GLU A 253 16.79 -7.48 -4.70
C GLU A 253 16.81 -7.40 -6.23
N ILE A 254 17.86 -6.78 -6.77
CA ILE A 254 18.08 -6.65 -8.22
C ILE A 254 19.18 -7.64 -8.60
N GLU A 255 18.88 -8.52 -9.56
CA GLU A 255 19.83 -9.45 -10.17
C GLU A 255 20.80 -8.76 -11.16
#